data_AF-A0A1F4Z922-F1
#
_entry.id   AF-A0A1F4Z922-F1
#
_cell.length_a   1.000
_cell.length_b   1.000
_cell.length_c   1.000
_cell.angle_alpha   90.00
_cell.angle_beta   90.00
_cell.angle_gamma   90.00
#
_symmetry.space_group_name_H-M   'P 1'
#
loop_
_entity.id
_entity.type
_entity.pdbx_description
1 polymer ?
#
loop_
_entity_poly.entity_id
_entity_poly.type
_entity_poly.pdbx_seq_one_letter_code
_entity_poly.pdbx_strand_id
1 'polypeptide(L)'
;MVETLLGIQILAGLFACFMLYVAFVHFKQRNIDRFEMLFWAGVWGAFLYFALFPRVLDPLLARLFVARSMDLLFIIAFMILAYLGFQNHVGIKWVQRQIETMVRSKTLKNAHQK
;
A
#
# COMPACT_ATOMS: atom_id res chain seq x y z
N MET A 1 24.20 22.11 11.63
CA MET A 1 23.10 21.18 12.00
C MET A 1 22.56 20.47 10.75
N VAL A 2 23.38 19.63 10.09
CA VAL A 2 23.01 18.91 8.85
C VAL A 2 23.18 17.38 8.98
N GLU A 3 23.78 16.89 10.06
CA GLU A 3 24.18 15.47 10.15
C GLU A 3 23.07 14.50 10.62
N THR A 4 21.95 14.99 11.18
CA THR A 4 20.90 14.10 11.71
C THR A 4 19.84 13.67 10.68
N LEU A 5 19.84 14.23 9.46
CA LEU A 5 18.82 13.98 8.43
C LEU A 5 19.25 12.95 7.36
N LEU A 6 20.56 12.77 7.14
CA LEU A 6 21.08 11.83 6.14
C LEU A 6 20.73 10.38 6.47
N GLY A 7 20.81 9.98 7.75
CA GLY A 7 20.52 8.61 8.16
C GLY A 7 19.09 8.17 7.83
N ILE A 8 18.10 9.03 8.08
CA ILE A 8 16.69 8.75 7.80
C ILE A 8 16.42 8.75 6.29
N GLN A 9 17.04 9.65 5.52
CA GLN A 9 16.90 9.64 4.06
C GLN A 9 17.53 8.38 3.42
N ILE A 10 18.69 7.95 3.91
CA ILE A 10 19.34 6.71 3.46
C ILE A 10 18.46 5.50 3.81
N LEU A 11 17.94 5.42 5.03
CA LEU A 11 16.99 4.38 5.45
C LEU A 11 15.72 4.38 4.59
N ALA A 12 15.14 5.55 4.34
CA ALA A 12 13.93 5.70 3.52
C ALA A 12 14.19 5.29 2.06
N GLY A 13 15.34 5.66 1.48
CA GLY A 13 15.74 5.26 0.14
C GLY A 13 15.98 3.76 0.02
N LEU A 14 16.66 3.16 1.00
CA LEU A 14 16.91 1.72 1.04
C LEU A 14 15.59 0.94 1.20
N PHE A 15 14.69 1.44 2.05
CA PHE A 15 13.35 0.89 2.21
C PHE A 15 12.51 1.00 0.93
N ALA A 16 12.56 2.13 0.23
CA ALA A 16 11.87 2.31 -1.04
C ALA A 16 12.38 1.35 -2.13
N CYS A 17 13.70 1.17 -2.24
CA CYS A 17 14.31 0.17 -3.14
C CYS A 17 13.90 -1.26 -2.76
N PHE A 18 13.89 -1.58 -1.47
CA PHE A 18 13.44 -2.89 -0.99
C PHE A 18 11.96 -3.13 -1.34
N MET A 19 11.10 -2.14 -1.16
CA MET A 19 9.68 -2.27 -1.49
C MET A 19 9.41 -2.36 -3.00
N LEU A 20 10.19 -1.67 -3.84
CA LEU A 20 10.17 -1.87 -5.29
C LEU A 20 10.56 -3.31 -5.67
N TYR A 21 11.56 -3.88 -5.00
CA TYR A 21 11.95 -5.27 -5.20
C TYR A 21 10.84 -6.23 -4.77
N VAL A 22 10.20 -6.00 -3.62
CA VAL A 22 9.05 -6.81 -3.17
C VAL A 22 7.89 -6.73 -4.16
N ALA A 23 7.56 -5.54 -4.66
CA ALA A 23 6.54 -5.36 -5.69
C ALA A 23 6.87 -6.15 -6.97
N PHE A 24 8.14 -6.16 -7.39
CA PHE A 24 8.61 -6.94 -8.53
C PHE A 24 8.54 -8.46 -8.29
N VAL A 25 8.88 -8.92 -7.08
CA VAL A 25 8.78 -10.34 -6.69
C VAL A 25 7.32 -10.81 -6.72
N HIS A 26 6.40 -10.02 -6.18
CA HIS A 26 4.96 -10.34 -6.22
C HIS A 26 4.39 -10.32 -7.65
N PHE A 27 4.88 -9.43 -8.51
CA PHE A 27 4.54 -9.47 -9.94
C PHE A 27 5.02 -10.78 -10.61
N LYS A 28 6.24 -11.22 -10.31
CA LYS A 28 6.79 -12.47 -10.85
C LYS A 28 6.01 -13.71 -10.40
N GLN A 29 5.37 -13.67 -9.24
CA GLN A 29 4.52 -14.76 -8.73
C GLN A 29 3.14 -14.85 -9.39
N ARG A 30 2.80 -13.99 -10.39
CA ARG A 30 1.53 -13.99 -11.15
C ARG A 30 0.26 -13.88 -10.30
N ASN A 31 0.39 -13.46 -9.03
CA ASN A 31 -0.74 -13.36 -8.10
C ASN A 31 -1.46 -12.00 -8.17
N ILE A 32 -1.01 -11.10 -9.06
CA ILE A 32 -1.37 -9.68 -9.12
C ILE A 32 -1.49 -9.26 -10.59
N ASP A 33 -2.51 -8.46 -10.92
CA ASP A 33 -2.77 -7.98 -12.28
C ASP A 33 -1.68 -6.96 -12.72
N ARG A 34 -1.46 -6.79 -14.03
CA ARG A 34 -0.51 -5.80 -14.57
C ARG A 34 -0.83 -4.38 -14.08
N PHE A 35 -2.10 -4.07 -13.84
CA PHE A 35 -2.52 -2.78 -13.30
C PHE A 35 -2.08 -2.55 -11.84
N GLU A 36 -2.16 -3.57 -11.00
CA GLU A 36 -1.75 -3.48 -9.60
C GLU A 36 -0.22 -3.33 -9.46
N MET A 37 0.56 -4.00 -10.32
CA MET A 37 2.00 -3.76 -10.41
C MET A 37 2.30 -2.30 -10.77
N LEU A 38 1.63 -1.74 -11.78
CA LEU A 38 1.84 -0.35 -12.20
C LEU A 38 1.47 0.63 -11.08
N PHE A 39 0.38 0.35 -10.36
CA PHE A 39 -0.05 1.13 -9.20
C PHE A 39 1.01 1.11 -8.10
N TRP A 40 1.48 -0.07 -7.69
CA TRP A 40 2.50 -0.20 -6.64
C TRP A 40 3.85 0.40 -7.06
N ALA A 41 4.27 0.21 -8.32
CA ALA A 41 5.47 0.84 -8.85
C ALA A 41 5.36 2.38 -8.85
N GLY A 42 4.18 2.92 -9.17
CA GLY A 42 3.90 4.36 -9.09
C GLY A 42 3.93 4.88 -7.67
N VAL A 43 3.32 4.18 -6.70
CA VAL A 43 3.33 4.56 -5.28
C VAL A 43 4.76 4.58 -4.72
N TRP A 44 5.53 3.51 -4.94
CA TRP A 44 6.91 3.44 -4.45
C TRP A 44 7.86 4.36 -5.21
N GLY A 45 7.66 4.56 -6.51
CA GLY A 45 8.41 5.52 -7.32
C GLY A 45 8.16 6.97 -6.87
N ALA A 46 6.91 7.34 -6.62
CA ALA A 46 6.55 8.63 -6.06
C ALA A 46 7.14 8.82 -4.66
N PHE A 47 7.05 7.80 -3.80
CA PHE A 47 7.66 7.83 -2.47
C PHE A 47 9.18 8.05 -2.53
N LEU A 48 9.89 7.32 -3.40
CA LEU A 48 11.33 7.51 -3.61
C LEU A 48 11.64 8.92 -4.11
N TYR A 49 10.87 9.44 -5.07
CA TYR A 49 11.03 10.79 -5.59
C TYR A 49 10.89 11.86 -4.50
N PHE A 50 9.84 11.77 -3.67
CA PHE A 50 9.63 12.71 -2.57
C PHE A 50 10.66 12.56 -1.44
N ALA A 51 11.16 11.35 -1.20
CA ALA A 51 12.21 11.11 -0.20
C ALA A 51 13.56 11.75 -0.62
N LEU A 52 13.89 11.70 -1.91
CA LEU A 52 15.11 12.31 -2.47
C LEU A 52 14.99 13.82 -2.64
N PHE A 53 13.80 14.33 -2.98
CA PHE A 53 13.55 15.76 -3.20
C PHE A 53 12.49 16.31 -2.23
N PRO A 54 12.82 16.46 -0.93
CA PRO A 54 11.87 16.98 0.06
C PRO A 54 11.46 18.44 -0.22
N ARG A 55 12.28 19.20 -0.96
CA ARG A 55 12.01 20.59 -1.38
C ARG A 55 10.73 20.75 -2.21
N VAL A 56 10.29 19.72 -2.92
CA VAL A 56 9.04 19.77 -3.71
C VAL A 56 7.81 19.89 -2.80
N LEU A 57 7.93 19.44 -1.54
CA LEU A 57 6.85 19.50 -0.56
C LEU A 57 6.80 20.83 0.18
N ASP A 58 7.82 21.71 0.09
CA ASP A 58 7.86 23.02 0.77
C ASP A 58 6.60 23.89 0.55
N PRO A 59 6.05 24.07 -0.67
CA PRO A 59 4.83 24.85 -0.87
C PRO A 59 3.58 24.19 -0.26
N LEU A 60 3.55 22.86 -0.14
CA LEU A 60 2.48 22.13 0.54
C LEU A 60 2.61 22.25 2.06
N LEU A 61 3.83 22.15 2.60
CA LEU A 61 4.14 22.27 4.02
C LEU A 61 3.79 23.66 4.56
N ALA A 62 4.07 24.72 3.79
CA ALA A 62 3.70 26.09 4.14
C ALA A 62 2.18 26.29 4.26
N ARG A 63 1.39 25.54 3.50
CA ARG A 63 -0.08 25.61 3.53
C ARG A 63 -0.70 24.74 4.63
N LEU A 64 -0.03 23.64 4.97
CA LEU A 64 -0.48 22.65 5.95
C LEU A 64 0.10 22.85 7.36
N PHE A 65 0.97 23.86 7.57
CA PHE A 65 1.66 24.14 8.85
C PHE A 65 2.44 22.93 9.41
N VAL A 66 2.88 22.02 8.54
CA VAL A 66 3.62 20.82 8.93
C VAL A 66 5.11 21.18 9.00
N ALA A 67 5.73 20.98 10.17
CA ALA A 67 7.11 21.37 10.43
C ALA A 67 8.17 20.56 9.66
N ARG A 68 7.79 19.40 9.08
CA ARG A 68 8.72 18.49 8.42
C ARG A 68 8.09 17.73 7.24
N SER A 69 8.80 17.67 6.11
CA SER A 69 8.42 16.92 4.90
C SER A 69 8.12 15.44 5.15
N MET A 70 8.92 14.81 6.02
CA MET A 70 8.73 13.41 6.41
C MET A 70 7.42 13.16 7.15
N ASP A 71 6.98 14.07 8.01
CA ASP A 71 5.76 13.86 8.81
C ASP A 71 4.53 13.84 7.89
N LEU A 72 4.51 14.69 6.87
CA LEU A 72 3.47 14.69 5.84
C LEU A 72 3.44 13.36 5.06
N LEU A 73 4.61 12.84 4.69
CA LEU A 73 4.72 11.55 3.99
C LEU A 73 4.20 10.40 4.86
N PHE A 74 4.52 10.39 6.17
CA PHE A 74 4.00 9.39 7.09
C PHE A 74 2.48 9.47 7.23
N ILE A 75 1.90 10.67 7.37
CA ILE A 75 0.45 10.85 7.45
C ILE A 75 -0.23 10.28 6.19
N ILE A 76 0.28 10.63 5.00
CA ILE A 76 -0.26 10.12 3.73
C ILE A 76 -0.11 8.61 3.65
N ALA A 77 1.04 8.06 4.03
CA ALA A 77 1.28 6.62 4.04
C ALA A 77 0.32 5.88 4.99
N PHE A 78 0.11 6.41 6.20
CA PHE A 78 -0.86 5.86 7.14
C PHE A 78 -2.29 5.92 6.61
N MET A 79 -2.67 7.01 5.95
CA MET A 79 -4.01 7.14 5.36
C MET A 79 -4.24 6.11 4.24
N ILE A 80 -3.26 5.93 3.36
CA ILE A 80 -3.30 4.92 2.29
C ILE A 80 -3.33 3.51 2.90
N LEU A 81 -2.48 3.22 3.88
CA LEU A 81 -2.44 1.92 4.55
C LEU A 81 -3.77 1.60 5.25
N ALA A 82 -4.36 2.57 5.94
CA ALA A 82 -5.65 2.39 6.60
C ALA A 82 -6.76 2.11 5.56
N TYR A 83 -6.76 2.85 4.45
CA TYR A 83 -7.71 2.62 3.35
C TYR A 83 -7.55 1.23 2.72
N LEU A 84 -6.32 0.82 2.40
CA LEU A 84 -6.03 -0.50 1.85
C LEU A 84 -6.38 -1.62 2.84
N GLY A 85 -6.08 -1.44 4.12
CA GLY A 85 -6.45 -2.39 5.17
C GLY A 85 -7.97 -2.54 5.28
N PHE A 86 -8.70 -1.43 5.21
CA PHE A 86 -10.16 -1.44 5.17
C PHE A 86 -10.70 -2.17 3.93
N GLN A 87 -10.20 -1.84 2.74
CA GLN A 87 -10.60 -2.50 1.50
C GLN A 87 -10.33 -4.01 1.52
N ASN A 88 -9.16 -4.41 2.03
CA ASN A 88 -8.81 -5.82 2.19
C ASN A 88 -9.77 -6.53 3.13
N HIS A 89 -10.12 -5.92 4.28
CA HIS A 89 -11.08 -6.50 5.22
C HIS A 89 -12.47 -6.67 4.61
N VAL A 90 -12.95 -5.69 3.86
CA VAL A 90 -14.24 -5.78 3.14
C VAL A 90 -14.19 -6.88 2.08
N GLY A 91 -13.09 -6.94 1.31
CA GLY A 91 -12.87 -7.98 0.30
C GLY A 91 -12.88 -9.40 0.90
N ILE A 92 -12.17 -9.60 2.01
CA ILE A 92 -12.14 -10.88 2.74
C ILE A 92 -13.55 -11.27 3.20
N LYS A 93 -14.31 -10.33 3.79
CA LYS A 93 -15.70 -10.60 4.21
C LYS A 93 -16.62 -10.97 3.04
N TRP A 94 -16.43 -10.33 1.88
CA TRP A 94 -17.21 -10.66 0.70
C TRP A 94 -16.91 -12.07 0.19
N VAL A 95 -15.63 -12.45 0.12
CA VAL A 95 -15.20 -13.81 -0.27
C VAL A 95 -15.74 -14.84 0.72
N GLN A 96 -15.66 -14.58 2.03
CA GLN A 96 -16.21 -15.47 3.06
C GLN A 96 -17.72 -15.72 2.86
N ARG A 97 -18.51 -14.68 2.58
CA ARG A 97 -19.96 -14.81 2.31
C ARG A 97 -20.26 -15.63 1.06
N GLN A 98 -19.45 -15.50 0.01
CA GLN A 98 -19.61 -16.31 -1.19
C GLN A 98 -19.35 -17.79 -0.92
N ILE A 99 -18.27 -18.09 -0.20
CA ILE A 99 -17.94 -19.47 0.19
C ILE A 99 -19.08 -20.06 1.03
N GLU A 100 -19.58 -19.31 2.03
CA GLU A 100 -20.70 -19.75 2.87
C GLU A 100 -21.95 -20.06 2.04
N THR A 101 -22.31 -19.16 1.11
CA THR A 101 -23.48 -19.34 0.23
C THR A 101 -23.30 -20.55 -0.70
N MET A 102 -22.10 -20.73 -1.27
CA MET A 102 -21.78 -21.88 -2.11
C MET A 102 -21.88 -23.20 -1.33
N VAL A 103 -21.29 -23.27 -0.14
CA VAL A 103 -21.34 -24.46 0.72
C VAL A 103 -22.79 -24.76 1.13
N ARG A 104 -23.55 -23.75 1.58
CA ARG A 104 -24.96 -23.89 1.95
C ARG A 104 -25.84 -24.39 0.78
N SER A 105 -25.60 -23.87 -0.42
CA SER A 105 -26.35 -24.32 -1.60
C SER A 105 -26.05 -25.78 -1.97
N LYS A 106 -24.80 -26.23 -1.79
CA LYS A 106 -24.39 -27.62 -2.04
C LYS A 106 -25.00 -28.57 -1.01
N THR A 107 -25.00 -28.22 0.28
CA THR A 107 -25.60 -29.06 1.32
C THR A 107 -27.12 -29.17 1.20
N LEU A 108 -27.83 -28.08 0.90
CA LEU A 108 -29.28 -28.13 0.69
C LEU A 108 -29.67 -28.98 -0.53
N LYS A 109 -28.91 -28.91 -1.63
CA LYS A 109 -29.14 -29.77 -2.80
C LYS A 109 -28.93 -31.25 -2.48
N ASN A 110 -27.87 -31.58 -1.74
CA ASN A 110 -27.59 -32.96 -1.33
C ASN A 110 -28.62 -33.51 -0.33
N ALA A 111 -29.19 -32.66 0.52
CA ALA A 111 -30.23 -33.06 1.48
C ALA A 111 -31.57 -33.36 0.81
N HIS A 112 -31.90 -32.71 -0.31
CA HIS A 112 -33.11 -32.99 -1.09
C HIS A 112 -33.00 -34.19 -2.06
N GLN A 113 -31.79 -34.73 -2.27
CA GLN A 113 -31.53 -35.82 -3.20
C GLN A 113 -31.51 -37.21 -2.52
N LYS A 114 -31.85 -37.28 -1.22
CA LYS A 114 -32.13 -38.49 -0.45
C LYS A 114 -33.62 -38.54 -0.12
#